data_AF-A0A1C6LA03-F1
#
_entry.id   AF-A0A1C6LA03-F1
#
_cell.length_a   1.000
_cell.length_b   1.000
_cell.length_c   1.000
_cell.angle_alpha   90.00
_cell.angle_beta   90.00
_cell.angle_gamma   90.00
#
_symmetry.space_group_name_H-M   'P 1'
#
loop_
_entity.id
_entity.type
_entity.pdbx_description
1 polymer ?
#
loop_
_entity_poly.entity_id
_entity_poly.type
_entity_poly.pdbx_seq_one_letter_code
_entity_poly.pdbx_strand_id
1 'polypeptide(L)'
;MMKKTIIASMVLVTSLLATPVMAENNFGVDLESMSLEDLISLKDAVNEQIAAKGGDNVFGAGVYEVGKDIKAASFKLICYEGTELTDVFIYENEDAMTSNEPIFRDYLNYDDKKTSQESCVINLKDGQILKTTGTLLIEDASTAFWAPEE
;
A
#
# COMPACT_ATOMS: atom_id res chain seq x y z
N MET A 1 13.59 -71.75 -15.15
CA MET A 1 14.29 -70.48 -15.42
C MET A 1 13.29 -69.48 -15.96
N MET A 2 13.07 -68.40 -15.21
CA MET A 2 12.06 -67.35 -15.43
C MET A 2 12.37 -66.51 -16.68
N LYS A 3 11.37 -66.30 -17.54
CA LYS A 3 11.37 -65.24 -18.56
C LYS A 3 10.32 -64.20 -18.15
N LYS A 4 10.78 -62.95 -18.17
CA LYS A 4 10.24 -61.80 -17.45
C LYS A 4 8.89 -61.35 -18.00
N THR A 5 8.04 -60.98 -17.06
CA THR A 5 6.65 -60.55 -17.15
C THR A 5 6.49 -59.30 -18.04
N ILE A 6 5.50 -59.36 -18.93
CA ILE A 6 5.05 -58.27 -19.79
C ILE A 6 4.29 -57.26 -18.91
N ILE A 7 4.75 -56.02 -18.87
CA ILE A 7 4.10 -54.88 -18.22
C ILE A 7 3.20 -54.23 -19.26
N ALA A 8 1.88 -54.29 -19.06
CA ALA A 8 0.92 -53.55 -19.86
C ALA A 8 -0.14 -52.92 -18.95
N SER A 9 0.02 -51.61 -18.76
CA SER A 9 -1.05 -50.62 -18.89
C SER A 9 -2.35 -50.85 -18.11
N MET A 10 -2.45 -50.25 -16.92
CA MET A 10 -3.71 -49.66 -16.46
C MET A 10 -3.46 -48.62 -15.36
N VAL A 11 -3.19 -47.37 -15.72
CA VAL A 11 -3.32 -46.23 -14.78
C VAL A 11 -4.28 -45.24 -15.41
N LEU A 12 -5.49 -45.28 -14.88
CA LEU A 12 -6.64 -44.49 -15.27
C LEU A 12 -6.53 -43.09 -14.63
N VAL A 13 -6.41 -42.08 -15.49
CA VAL A 13 -7.13 -40.79 -15.48
C VAL A 13 -7.62 -40.26 -14.12
N THR A 14 -7.02 -39.17 -13.65
CA THR A 14 -7.65 -37.87 -13.28
C THR A 14 -6.71 -37.08 -12.35
N SER A 15 -5.55 -36.65 -12.87
CA SER A 15 -4.72 -35.67 -12.16
C SER A 15 -5.34 -34.29 -12.27
N LEU A 16 -5.83 -33.81 -11.13
CA LEU A 16 -5.97 -32.40 -10.74
C LEU A 16 -6.86 -31.54 -11.65
N LEU A 17 -8.16 -31.52 -11.33
CA LEU A 17 -8.89 -30.26 -11.35
C LEU A 17 -8.22 -29.33 -10.34
N ALA A 18 -7.25 -28.54 -10.80
CA ALA A 18 -6.76 -27.39 -10.07
C ALA A 18 -7.88 -26.34 -10.08
N THR A 19 -8.83 -26.46 -9.14
CA THR A 19 -9.62 -25.29 -8.76
C THR A 19 -8.64 -24.29 -8.14
N PRO A 20 -8.58 -23.04 -8.60
CA PRO A 20 -7.93 -22.02 -7.80
C PRO A 20 -8.70 -21.97 -6.48
N VAL A 21 -8.03 -22.36 -5.39
CA VAL A 21 -8.48 -21.96 -4.06
C VAL A 21 -8.36 -20.45 -4.10
N MET A 22 -9.49 -19.78 -4.29
CA MET A 22 -9.61 -18.38 -3.91
C MET A 22 -9.29 -18.38 -2.42
N ALA A 23 -8.06 -17.98 -2.08
CA ALA A 23 -7.78 -17.52 -0.74
C ALA A 23 -8.61 -16.25 -0.58
N GLU A 24 -9.87 -16.41 -0.17
CA GLU A 24 -10.53 -15.36 0.60
C GLU A 24 -9.57 -15.02 1.72
N ASN A 25 -9.14 -13.77 1.77
CA ASN A 25 -8.38 -13.22 2.89
C ASN A 25 -9.29 -13.17 4.13
N ASN A 26 -9.74 -14.34 4.59
CA ASN A 26 -10.37 -14.51 5.88
C ASN A 26 -9.21 -14.52 6.86
N PHE A 27 -8.85 -13.34 7.37
CA PHE A 27 -8.31 -13.26 8.72
C PHE A 27 -9.14 -14.23 9.56
N GLY A 28 -8.52 -15.21 10.24
CA GLY A 28 -9.21 -16.31 10.94
C GLY A 28 -10.04 -15.88 12.16
N VAL A 29 -10.55 -14.65 12.13
CA VAL A 29 -11.42 -13.99 13.09
C VAL A 29 -12.80 -13.93 12.46
N ASP A 30 -13.77 -14.62 13.06
CA ASP A 30 -15.17 -14.56 12.64
C ASP A 30 -15.80 -13.23 13.09
N LEU A 31 -15.62 -12.21 12.24
CA LEU A 31 -16.12 -10.85 12.49
C LEU A 31 -17.64 -10.76 12.43
N GLU A 32 -18.32 -11.67 11.73
CA GLU A 32 -19.78 -11.67 11.61
C GLU A 32 -20.48 -12.08 12.91
N SER A 33 -19.81 -12.91 13.72
CA SER A 33 -20.30 -13.36 15.02
C SER A 33 -20.08 -12.38 16.17
N MET A 34 -19.24 -11.35 15.98
CA MET A 34 -18.89 -10.39 17.03
C MET A 34 -19.97 -9.33 17.22
N SER A 35 -20.13 -8.87 18.46
CA SER A 35 -20.99 -7.71 18.73
C SER A 35 -20.37 -6.45 18.13
N LEU A 36 -21.20 -5.44 17.82
CA LEU A 36 -20.72 -4.16 17.30
C LEU A 36 -19.70 -3.50 18.27
N GLU A 37 -19.94 -3.62 19.57
CA GLU A 37 -19.07 -3.06 20.62
C GLU A 37 -17.70 -3.78 20.65
N ASP A 38 -17.68 -5.09 20.47
CA ASP A 38 -16.45 -5.87 20.39
C ASP A 38 -15.67 -5.56 19.10
N LEU A 39 -16.37 -5.33 17.98
CA LEU A 39 -15.74 -4.92 16.72
C LEU A 39 -15.11 -3.52 16.82
N ILE A 40 -15.77 -2.57 17.49
CA ILE A 40 -15.21 -1.24 17.75
C ILE A 40 -13.96 -1.35 18.63
N SER A 41 -14.04 -2.13 19.70
CA SER A 41 -12.91 -2.35 20.61
C SER A 41 -11.73 -3.03 19.91
N LEU A 42 -12.00 -4.00 19.03
CA LEU A 42 -10.99 -4.68 18.21
C LEU A 42 -10.34 -3.70 17.24
N LYS A 43 -11.13 -2.87 16.55
CA LYS A 43 -10.62 -1.82 15.66
C LYS A 43 -9.68 -0.88 16.41
N ASP A 44 -10.07 -0.39 17.58
CA ASP A 44 -9.27 0.56 18.35
C ASP A 44 -7.97 -0.07 18.84
N ALA A 45 -8.01 -1.32 19.34
CA ALA A 45 -6.82 -2.05 19.76
C ALA A 45 -5.87 -2.37 18.59
N VAL A 46 -6.41 -2.70 17.41
CA VAL A 46 -5.62 -2.92 16.20
C VAL A 46 -4.98 -1.61 15.74
N ASN A 47 -5.73 -0.51 15.71
CA ASN A 47 -5.20 0.81 15.35
C ASN A 47 -4.11 1.28 16.33
N GLU A 48 -4.28 1.05 17.62
CA GLU A 48 -3.26 1.34 18.63
C GLU A 48 -1.98 0.52 18.40
N GLN A 49 -2.12 -0.78 18.09
CA GLN A 49 -0.99 -1.63 17.74
C GLN A 49 -0.31 -1.22 16.43
N ILE A 50 -1.09 -0.79 15.43
CA ILE A 50 -0.59 -0.25 14.16
C ILE A 50 0.21 1.03 14.43
N ALA A 51 -0.35 1.99 15.16
CA ALA A 51 0.34 3.22 15.53
C ALA A 51 1.60 2.95 16.36
N ALA A 52 1.54 2.05 17.34
CA ALA A 52 2.69 1.65 18.15
C ALA A 52 3.82 0.97 17.34
N LYS A 53 3.49 0.37 16.20
CA LYS A 53 4.44 -0.20 15.23
C LYS A 53 4.87 0.81 14.16
N GLY A 54 4.46 2.07 14.27
CA GLY A 54 4.77 3.12 13.29
C GLY A 54 3.99 2.99 11.98
N GLY A 55 2.92 2.20 11.96
CA GLY A 55 2.04 2.00 10.80
C GLY A 55 0.89 3.01 10.73
N ASP A 56 0.96 4.11 11.48
CA ASP A 56 0.03 5.20 11.24
C ASP A 56 0.31 5.74 9.83
N ASN A 57 -0.69 5.69 8.95
CA ASN A 57 -0.52 6.01 7.53
C ASN A 57 -0.46 7.53 7.30
N VAL A 58 -0.19 8.31 8.34
CA VAL A 58 -0.24 9.76 8.33
C VAL A 58 1.18 10.30 8.38
N PHE A 59 1.58 10.99 7.30
CA PHE A 59 2.84 11.69 7.19
C PHE A 59 2.63 13.17 7.50
N GLY A 60 3.44 13.72 8.40
CA GLY A 60 3.47 15.16 8.65
C GLY A 60 4.17 15.93 7.54
N ALA A 61 4.23 17.26 7.72
CA ALA A 61 5.11 18.10 6.94
C ALA A 61 6.58 17.73 7.21
N GLY A 62 7.39 17.58 6.17
CA GLY A 62 8.77 17.15 6.33
C GLY A 62 9.53 16.89 5.05
N VAL A 63 10.75 16.38 5.22
CA VAL A 63 11.62 15.90 4.16
C VAL A 63 11.97 14.45 4.50
N TYR A 64 11.77 13.55 3.54
CA TYR A 64 11.89 12.11 3.70
C TYR A 64 12.79 11.55 2.60
N GLU A 65 13.82 10.80 2.99
CA GLU A 65 14.71 10.10 2.08
C GLU A 65 14.12 8.73 1.72
N VAL A 66 13.92 8.47 0.44
CA VAL A 66 13.35 7.20 -0.05
C VAL A 66 14.39 6.08 0.06
N GLY A 67 13.99 4.96 0.65
CA GLY A 67 14.86 3.84 1.01
C GLY A 67 15.35 3.88 2.45
N LYS A 68 15.10 4.98 3.17
CA LYS A 68 15.52 5.17 4.58
C LYS A 68 14.36 5.56 5.48
N ASP A 69 13.69 6.68 5.16
CA ASP A 69 12.56 7.20 5.95
C ASP A 69 11.22 6.67 5.41
N ILE A 70 11.13 6.47 4.10
CA ILE A 70 9.97 5.89 3.40
C ILE A 70 10.45 4.84 2.39
N LYS A 71 9.75 3.70 2.27
CA LYS A 71 10.11 2.65 1.30
C LYS A 71 9.92 3.14 -0.14
N ALA A 72 10.75 2.68 -1.07
CA ALA A 72 10.47 2.83 -2.50
C ALA A 72 9.25 2.00 -2.90
N ALA A 73 8.20 2.66 -3.38
CA ALA A 73 6.96 2.06 -3.85
C ALA A 73 6.08 3.12 -4.55
N SER A 74 4.97 2.67 -5.12
CA SER A 74 3.90 3.54 -5.58
C SER A 74 2.91 3.79 -4.44
N PHE A 75 2.58 5.06 -4.23
CA PHE A 75 1.65 5.48 -3.19
C PHE A 75 0.60 6.43 -3.74
N LYS A 76 -0.58 6.40 -3.14
CA LYS A 76 -1.57 7.45 -3.26
C LYS A 76 -1.47 8.34 -2.02
N LEU A 77 -1.19 9.61 -2.22
CA LEU A 77 -1.16 10.63 -1.17
C LEU A 77 -2.50 11.36 -1.16
N ILE A 78 -3.10 11.50 0.00
CA ILE A 78 -4.41 12.15 0.20
C ILE A 78 -4.23 13.27 1.22
N CYS A 79 -4.81 14.45 0.96
CA CYS A 79 -4.75 15.56 1.92
C CYS A 79 -5.46 15.19 3.23
N TYR A 80 -4.75 15.26 4.36
CA TYR A 80 -5.32 14.84 5.65
C TYR A 80 -6.37 15.85 6.16
N GLU A 81 -7.40 15.35 6.86
CA GLU A 81 -8.45 16.20 7.44
C GLU A 81 -7.87 17.31 8.33
N GLY A 82 -8.33 18.54 8.10
CA GLY A 82 -7.83 19.73 8.78
C GLY A 82 -6.56 20.35 8.18
N THR A 83 -6.03 19.79 7.09
CA THR A 83 -4.89 20.38 6.34
C THR A 83 -5.40 21.24 5.19
N GLU A 84 -5.41 22.56 5.35
CA GLU A 84 -5.94 23.48 4.33
C GLU A 84 -5.27 23.33 2.95
N LEU A 85 -3.95 23.19 2.93
CA LEU A 85 -3.17 23.03 1.70
C LEU A 85 -1.86 22.30 2.00
N THR A 86 -1.45 21.42 1.09
CA THR A 86 -0.14 20.76 1.11
C THR A 86 0.47 20.75 -0.27
N ASP A 87 1.73 21.18 -0.35
CA ASP A 87 2.59 20.96 -1.50
C ASP A 87 3.31 19.61 -1.35
N VAL A 88 3.40 18.88 -2.46
CA VAL A 88 4.16 17.64 -2.58
C VAL A 88 5.27 17.87 -3.61
N PHE A 89 6.51 17.67 -3.21
CA PHE A 89 7.67 17.72 -4.11
C PHE A 89 8.42 16.39 -4.07
N ILE A 90 8.84 15.92 -5.24
CA ILE A 90 9.82 14.84 -5.35
C ILE A 90 11.05 15.41 -6.05
N TYR A 91 12.20 15.17 -5.47
CA TYR A 91 13.50 15.52 -6.04
C TYR A 91 14.28 14.25 -6.30
N GLU A 92 15.14 14.29 -7.32
CA GLU A 92 16.01 13.16 -7.67
C GLU A 92 16.98 12.81 -6.52
N ASN A 93 17.43 13.81 -5.77
CA ASN A 93 18.35 13.69 -4.64
C ASN A 93 18.39 15.01 -3.82
N GLU A 94 19.23 15.05 -2.78
CA GLU A 94 19.41 16.21 -1.89
C GLU A 94 19.97 17.46 -2.59
N ASP A 95 20.85 17.30 -3.58
CA ASP A 95 21.42 18.43 -4.34
C ASP A 95 20.33 19.12 -5.18
N ALA A 96 19.45 18.34 -5.83
CA ALA A 96 18.29 18.85 -6.55
C ALA A 96 17.29 19.53 -5.61
N MET A 97 17.11 19.00 -4.39
CA MET A 97 16.27 19.67 -3.37
C MET A 97 16.87 21.01 -2.94
N THR A 98 18.17 21.06 -2.69
CA THR A 98 18.88 22.29 -2.29
C THR A 98 18.80 23.36 -3.39
N SER A 99 18.88 22.94 -4.65
CA SER A 99 18.73 23.80 -5.83
C SER A 99 17.26 24.10 -6.18
N ASN A 100 16.31 23.47 -5.48
CA ASN A 100 14.87 23.54 -5.69
C ASN A 100 14.42 23.19 -7.11
N GLU A 101 14.96 22.08 -7.64
CA GLU A 101 14.65 21.52 -8.96
C GLU A 101 13.86 20.20 -8.80
N PRO A 102 12.55 20.25 -8.48
CA PRO A 102 11.77 19.03 -8.31
C PRO A 102 11.49 18.36 -9.66
N ILE A 103 11.57 17.02 -9.67
CA ILE A 103 11.13 16.20 -10.81
C ILE A 103 9.61 16.01 -10.83
N PHE A 104 8.96 16.20 -9.68
CA PHE A 104 7.50 16.19 -9.54
C PHE A 104 7.06 17.25 -8.53
N ARG A 105 5.94 17.91 -8.85
CA ARG A 105 5.29 18.87 -7.97
C ARG A 105 3.78 18.73 -8.09
N ASP A 106 3.10 18.67 -6.95
CA ASP A 106 1.64 18.71 -6.88
C ASP A 106 1.17 19.49 -5.65
N TYR A 107 -0.11 19.83 -5.64
CA TYR A 107 -0.76 20.60 -4.59
C TYR A 107 -2.08 19.93 -4.23
N LEU A 108 -2.24 19.59 -2.97
CA LEU A 108 -3.43 18.90 -2.45
C LEU A 108 -4.11 19.80 -1.42
N ASN A 109 -5.43 19.92 -1.54
CA ASN A 109 -6.27 20.68 -0.61
C ASN A 109 -7.32 19.77 0.05
N TYR A 110 -7.55 20.00 1.35
CA TYR A 110 -8.70 19.46 2.05
C TYR A 110 -9.89 20.42 1.99
N ASP A 111 -10.95 20.01 1.30
CA ASP A 111 -12.22 20.76 1.22
C ASP A 111 -13.34 19.97 1.89
N ASP A 112 -13.81 20.48 3.03
CA ASP A 112 -14.88 19.88 3.86
C ASP A 112 -16.24 19.80 3.13
N LYS A 113 -16.41 20.54 2.04
CA LYS A 113 -17.65 20.56 1.23
C LYS A 113 -17.59 19.60 0.05
N LYS A 114 -16.42 19.05 -0.29
CA LYS A 114 -16.29 18.09 -1.40
C LYS A 114 -16.62 16.68 -0.92
N THR A 115 -17.25 15.90 -1.80
CA THR A 115 -17.54 14.48 -1.56
C THR A 115 -16.30 13.58 -1.66
N SER A 116 -15.16 14.13 -2.10
CA SER A 116 -13.88 13.41 -2.22
C SER A 116 -12.72 14.37 -1.98
N GLN A 117 -11.75 13.94 -1.18
CA GLN A 117 -10.51 14.67 -0.91
C GLN A 117 -9.58 14.63 -2.11
N GLU A 118 -8.77 15.68 -2.28
CA GLU A 118 -7.76 15.70 -3.33
C GLU A 118 -6.63 14.71 -3.01
N SER A 119 -6.15 14.04 -4.05
CA SER A 119 -5.11 13.03 -3.93
C SER A 119 -4.28 12.96 -5.19
N CYS A 120 -3.02 12.54 -5.05
CA CYS A 120 -2.13 12.26 -6.17
C CYS A 120 -1.50 10.88 -6.02
N VAL A 121 -1.08 10.29 -7.14
CA VAL A 121 -0.33 9.04 -7.15
C VAL A 121 1.12 9.36 -7.47
N ILE A 122 2.02 8.87 -6.63
CA ILE A 122 3.45 9.05 -6.77
C ILE A 122 4.14 7.68 -6.89
N ASN A 123 5.26 7.66 -7.59
CA ASN A 123 6.15 6.50 -7.67
C ASN A 123 7.52 6.94 -7.12
N LEU A 124 7.89 6.38 -5.98
CA LEU A 124 9.13 6.72 -5.27
C LEU A 124 10.19 5.67 -5.54
N LYS A 125 11.39 6.11 -5.91
CA LYS A 125 12.58 5.29 -6.13
C LYS A 125 13.62 5.57 -5.06
N ASP A 126 14.40 4.55 -4.68
CA ASP A 126 15.45 4.68 -3.67
C ASP A 126 16.42 5.84 -4.01
N GLY A 127 16.79 6.61 -2.98
CA GLY A 127 17.68 7.77 -3.10
C GLY A 127 16.99 9.09 -3.47
N GLN A 128 15.71 9.05 -3.86
CA GLN A 128 14.91 10.26 -4.06
C GLN A 128 14.55 10.93 -2.74
N ILE A 129 14.14 12.19 -2.83
CA ILE A 129 13.68 12.98 -1.67
C ILE A 129 12.22 13.36 -1.87
N LEU A 130 11.35 12.96 -0.94
CA LEU A 130 9.97 13.44 -0.83
C LEU A 130 9.92 14.60 0.17
N LYS A 131 9.35 15.73 -0.23
CA LYS A 131 9.12 16.88 0.65
C LYS A 131 7.66 17.28 0.64
N THR A 132 7.08 17.47 1.83
CA THR A 132 5.69 17.84 2.04
C THR A 132 5.60 19.06 2.95
N THR A 133 4.64 19.97 2.70
CA THR A 133 4.42 21.17 3.54
C THR A 133 3.30 21.03 4.56
N GLY A 134 2.48 19.98 4.46
CA GLY A 134 1.43 19.66 5.42
C GLY A 134 1.23 18.16 5.58
N THR A 135 0.14 17.79 6.25
CA THR A 135 -0.13 16.42 6.66
C THR A 135 -0.88 15.66 5.57
N LEU A 136 -0.42 14.44 5.27
CA LEU A 136 -0.96 13.57 4.24
C LEU A 136 -1.27 12.19 4.81
N LEU A 137 -2.36 11.58 4.33
CA LEU A 137 -2.56 10.14 4.44
C LEU A 137 -1.88 9.45 3.25
N ILE A 138 -1.14 8.37 3.50
CA ILE A 138 -0.53 7.53 2.48
C ILE A 138 -1.29 6.21 2.35
N GLU A 139 -1.57 5.80 1.13
CA GLU A 139 -2.13 4.49 0.81
C GLU A 139 -1.20 3.80 -0.19
N ASP A 140 -0.92 2.51 -0.01
CA ASP A 140 -0.18 1.72 -1.01
C ASP A 140 -1.01 1.67 -2.32
N ALA A 141 -0.47 2.26 -3.39
CA ALA A 141 -1.14 2.27 -4.69
C ALA A 141 -1.00 0.94 -5.46
N SER A 142 -0.28 -0.03 -4.88
CA SER A 142 -0.11 -1.39 -5.43
C SER A 142 -1.43 -2.15 -5.61
N THR A 143 -2.51 -1.71 -4.93
CA THR A 143 -3.86 -2.27 -5.10
C THR A 143 -4.59 -1.79 -6.35
N ALA A 144 -4.04 -0.82 -7.09
CA ALA A 144 -4.66 -0.26 -8.29
C ALA A 144 -3.64 0.07 -9.38
N PHE A 145 -2.91 -0.92 -9.90
CA PHE A 145 -2.03 -0.70 -11.06
C PHE A 145 -2.22 -1.79 -12.13
N TRP A 146 -3.04 -1.47 -13.13
CA TRP A 146 -3.13 -2.16 -14.42
C TRP A 146 -2.22 -1.50 -15.48
N ALA A 147 -1.35 -0.58 -15.08
CA ALA A 147 -0.35 0.00 -15.96
C ALA A 147 0.99 -0.75 -15.81
N PRO A 148 1.66 -1.11 -16.92
CA PRO A 148 2.95 -1.78 -16.88
C PRO A 148 4.03 -0.84 -16.31
N GLU A 149 5.02 -1.42 -15.64
CA GLU A 149 6.24 -0.74 -15.20
C GLU A 149 7.03 -0.26 -16.44
N GLU A 150 7.32 1.04 -16.51
CA GLU A 150 8.29 1.62 -17.47
C GLU A 150 9.72 1.60 -16.91
#